data_AF-A0A945MGU8-F1
#
_entry.id   AF-A0A945MGU8-F1
#
_cell.length_a   1.000
_cell.length_b   1.000
_cell.length_c   1.000
_cell.angle_alpha   90.00
_cell.angle_beta   90.00
_cell.angle_gamma   90.00
#
_symmetry.space_group_name_H-M   'P 1'
#
loop_
_entity.id
_entity.type
_entity.pdbx_description
1 polymer ?
#
loop_
_entity_poly.entity_id
_entity_poly.type
_entity_poly.pdbx_seq_one_letter_code
_entity_poly.pdbx_strand_id
1 'polypeptide(L)'
;MKFIDKALELEPLSPLFNSNKSMLLSFIGDTQLSKKYLDQAMRYKPIHEPHWFQTLANIYLVEAKYERAIEALSRRIRRNPKVAISWIYLSIIFGILGKINESKVAWDRALALHNKVDLRSLLTNLPFKDPHHFNTPVSGLSSANIDIE
;
A
#
# COMPACT_ATOMS: atom_id res chain seq x y z
N MET A 1 3.86 -16.86 7.49
CA MET A 1 4.87 -16.30 8.41
C MET A 1 5.99 -17.28 8.70
N LYS A 2 5.72 -18.52 9.16
CA LYS A 2 6.73 -19.55 9.49
C LYS A 2 7.94 -19.68 8.52
N PHE A 3 7.72 -19.64 7.20
CA PHE A 3 8.83 -19.69 6.23
C PHE A 3 9.75 -18.47 6.32
N ILE A 4 9.19 -17.26 6.36
CA ILE A 4 9.97 -16.01 6.44
C ILE A 4 10.67 -15.90 7.79
N ASP A 5 10.05 -16.39 8.87
CA ASP A 5 10.68 -16.41 10.18
C ASP A 5 11.93 -17.30 10.18
N LYS A 6 11.83 -18.52 9.64
CA LYS A 6 12.98 -19.42 9.47
C LYS A 6 14.05 -18.85 8.54
N ALA A 7 13.65 -18.18 7.45
CA ALA A 7 14.59 -17.52 6.55
C ALA A 7 15.37 -16.40 7.25
N LEU A 8 14.72 -15.65 8.16
CA LEU A 8 15.37 -14.59 8.95
C LEU A 8 16.26 -15.14 10.07
N GLU A 9 16.03 -16.35 10.56
CA GLU A 9 16.97 -17.03 11.47
C GLU A 9 18.31 -17.33 10.76
N LEU A 10 18.25 -17.71 9.48
CA LEU A 10 19.42 -18.01 8.66
C LEU A 10 20.10 -16.74 8.12
N GLU A 11 19.31 -15.75 7.69
CA GLU A 11 19.79 -14.49 7.11
C GLU A 11 19.11 -13.27 7.75
N PRO A 12 19.49 -12.88 8.99
CA PRO A 12 18.81 -11.82 9.73
C PRO A 12 18.83 -10.45 9.07
N LEU A 13 19.87 -10.18 8.26
CA LEU A 13 20.10 -8.89 7.62
C LEU A 13 19.64 -8.85 6.16
N SER A 14 19.02 -9.92 5.64
CA SER A 14 18.57 -9.99 4.25
C SER A 14 17.49 -8.93 3.97
N PRO A 15 17.74 -7.94 3.09
CA PRO A 15 16.75 -6.93 2.78
C PRO A 15 15.46 -7.52 2.21
N LEU A 16 15.57 -8.63 1.47
CA LEU A 16 14.43 -9.34 0.87
C LEU A 16 13.51 -9.92 1.95
N PHE A 17 14.05 -10.68 2.91
CA PHE A 17 13.22 -11.30 3.94
C PHE A 17 12.66 -10.28 4.92
N ASN A 18 13.45 -9.27 5.27
CA ASN A 18 13.00 -8.16 6.10
C ASN A 18 11.85 -7.39 5.43
N SER A 19 11.95 -7.04 4.14
CA SER A 19 10.86 -6.34 3.45
C SER A 19 9.62 -7.20 3.26
N ASN A 20 9.79 -8.51 3.00
CA ASN A 20 8.66 -9.42 2.86
C ASN A 20 7.93 -9.62 4.20
N LYS A 21 8.66 -9.73 5.31
CA LYS A 21 8.07 -9.75 6.65
C LYS A 21 7.30 -8.47 6.95
N SER A 22 7.92 -7.32 6.65
CA SER A 22 7.27 -6.03 6.79
C SER A 22 5.96 -5.93 6.01
N MET A 23 5.97 -6.35 4.74
CA MET A 23 4.78 -6.34 3.88
C MET A 23 3.64 -7.17 4.48
N LEU A 24 3.91 -8.39 4.93
CA LEU A 24 2.90 -9.23 5.58
C LEU A 24 2.35 -8.59 6.86
N LEU A 25 3.23 -8.05 7.70
CA LEU A 25 2.83 -7.35 8.92
C LEU A 25 1.96 -6.12 8.63
N SER A 26 2.22 -5.40 7.53
CA SER A 26 1.39 -4.26 7.12
C SER A 26 -0.04 -4.67 6.78
N PHE A 27 -0.23 -5.85 6.20
CA PHE A 27 -1.57 -6.39 5.91
C PHE A 27 -2.26 -6.96 7.15
N ILE A 28 -1.48 -7.45 8.12
CA ILE A 28 -1.98 -7.88 9.43
C ILE A 28 -2.42 -6.68 10.29
N GLY A 29 -1.85 -5.49 10.05
CA GLY A 29 -2.08 -4.27 10.81
C GLY A 29 -1.07 -4.03 11.94
N ASP A 30 -0.05 -4.89 12.09
CA ASP A 30 1.06 -4.65 13.02
C ASP A 30 2.06 -3.67 12.39
N THR A 31 1.64 -2.40 12.35
CA THR A 31 2.37 -1.29 11.73
C THR A 31 3.72 -1.03 12.39
N GLN A 32 3.83 -1.24 13.70
CA GLN A 32 5.07 -1.02 14.45
C GLN A 32 6.14 -2.04 14.07
N LEU A 33 5.80 -3.32 14.10
CA LEU A 33 6.75 -4.36 13.71
C LEU A 33 7.03 -4.30 12.20
N SER A 34 6.02 -3.98 11.40
CA SER A 34 6.17 -3.76 9.96
C SER A 34 7.22 -2.69 9.65
N LYS A 35 7.16 -1.52 10.30
CA LYS A 35 8.18 -0.46 10.15
C LYS A 35 9.56 -0.93 10.55
N LYS A 36 9.69 -1.61 11.70
CA LYS A 36 10.99 -2.11 12.19
C LYS A 36 11.70 -2.96 11.14
N TYR A 37 11.00 -3.93 10.57
CA TYR A 37 11.58 -4.80 9.54
C TYR A 37 11.84 -4.04 8.23
N LEU A 38 10.99 -3.08 7.85
CA LEU A 38 11.23 -2.28 6.65
C LEU A 38 12.46 -1.38 6.78
N ASP A 39 12.62 -0.74 7.93
CA ASP A 39 13.78 0.10 8.24
C ASP A 39 15.07 -0.72 8.23
N GLN A 40 15.02 -1.96 8.73
CA GLN A 40 16.15 -2.89 8.59
C GLN A 40 16.45 -3.18 7.12
N ALA A 41 15.45 -3.51 6.30
CA ALA A 41 15.65 -3.74 4.87
C ALA A 41 16.27 -2.53 4.15
N MET A 42 15.78 -1.32 4.45
CA MET A 42 16.28 -0.06 3.86
C MET A 42 17.71 0.27 4.29
N ARG A 43 18.09 0.00 5.55
CA ARG A 43 19.47 0.22 6.02
C ARG A 43 20.50 -0.60 5.24
N TYR A 44 20.15 -1.83 4.87
CA TYR A 44 21.08 -2.76 4.20
C TYR A 44 20.98 -2.74 2.67
N LYS A 45 20.12 -1.91 2.09
CA LYS A 45 20.04 -1.69 0.63
C LYS A 45 19.85 -0.21 0.31
N PRO A 46 20.89 0.51 -0.13
CA PRO A 46 20.79 1.94 -0.45
C PRO A 46 19.78 2.26 -1.57
N ILE A 47 19.60 1.33 -2.52
CA ILE A 47 18.63 1.46 -3.60
C ILE A 47 17.32 0.79 -3.19
N HIS A 48 16.40 1.60 -2.66
CA HIS A 48 15.11 1.11 -2.17
C HIS A 48 14.23 0.55 -3.30
N GLU A 49 13.63 -0.60 -3.07
CA GLU A 49 12.71 -1.18 -4.04
C GLU A 49 11.40 -0.39 -4.10
N PRO A 50 10.79 -0.19 -5.28
CA PRO A 50 9.53 0.54 -5.41
C PRO A 50 8.41 -0.02 -4.51
N HIS A 51 8.35 -1.34 -4.31
CA HIS A 51 7.33 -1.97 -3.48
C HIS A 51 7.46 -1.62 -1.98
N TRP A 52 8.64 -1.21 -1.50
CA TRP A 52 8.82 -0.78 -0.11
C TRP A 52 8.04 0.50 0.21
N PHE A 53 7.92 1.39 -0.77
CA PHE A 53 7.10 2.58 -0.65
C PHE A 53 5.60 2.25 -0.63
N GLN A 54 5.16 1.16 -1.26
CA GLN A 54 3.79 0.67 -1.11
C GLN A 54 3.56 0.15 0.32
N THR A 55 4.52 -0.58 0.88
CA THR A 55 4.44 -1.04 2.26
C THR A 55 4.38 0.13 3.25
N LEU A 56 5.21 1.17 3.07
CA LEU A 56 5.11 2.41 3.84
C LEU A 56 3.74 3.07 3.71
N ALA A 57 3.18 3.14 2.50
CA ALA A 57 1.86 3.71 2.28
C ALA A 57 0.78 2.93 3.03
N ASN A 58 0.81 1.60 2.98
CA ASN A 58 -0.13 0.74 3.71
C ASN A 58 -0.04 0.97 5.22
N ILE A 59 1.18 1.00 5.76
CA ILE A 59 1.45 1.29 7.16
C ILE A 59 0.85 2.65 7.56
N TYR A 60 1.12 3.70 6.77
CA TYR A 60 0.62 5.04 7.07
C TYR A 60 -0.90 5.16 6.90
N LEU A 61 -1.50 4.43 5.96
CA LEU A 61 -2.95 4.37 5.80
C LEU A 61 -3.62 3.78 7.05
N VAL A 62 -3.10 2.66 7.56
CA VAL A 62 -3.60 2.02 8.79
C VAL A 62 -3.42 2.94 10.02
N GLU A 63 -2.35 3.72 10.06
CA GLU A 63 -2.11 4.73 11.11
C GLU A 63 -2.88 6.04 10.90
N ALA A 64 -3.74 6.16 9.88
CA ALA A 64 -4.42 7.39 9.49
C ALA A 64 -3.49 8.60 9.22
N LYS A 65 -2.24 8.34 8.81
CA LYS A 65 -1.24 9.35 8.43
C LYS A 65 -1.25 9.59 6.92
N TYR A 66 -2.35 10.14 6.44
CA TYR A 66 -2.67 10.24 5.01
C TYR A 66 -1.63 11.00 4.17
N GLU A 67 -1.08 12.10 4.67
CA GLU A 67 -0.08 12.90 3.95
C GLU A 67 1.21 12.11 3.73
N ARG A 68 1.63 11.32 4.74
CA ARG A 68 2.82 10.45 4.63
C ARG A 68 2.56 9.28 3.68
N ALA A 69 1.33 8.76 3.66
CA ALA A 69 0.93 7.74 2.70
C ALA A 69 0.98 8.28 1.26
N ILE A 70 0.47 9.49 1.01
CA ILE A 70 0.56 10.18 -0.29
C ILE A 70 2.01 10.37 -0.70
N GLU A 71 2.88 10.80 0.22
CA GLU A 71 4.30 10.99 -0.07
C GLU A 71 4.97 9.67 -0.50
N ALA A 72 4.71 8.59 0.22
CA ALA A 72 5.24 7.26 -0.10
C ALA A 72 4.74 6.78 -1.47
N LEU A 73 3.45 6.88 -1.76
CA LEU A 73 2.88 6.52 -3.06
C LEU A 73 3.45 7.37 -4.19
N SER A 74 3.63 8.68 -3.97
CA SER A 74 4.24 9.59 -4.94
C SER A 74 5.67 9.19 -5.26
N ARG A 75 6.47 8.80 -4.24
CA ARG A 75 7.82 8.26 -4.43
C ARG A 75 7.80 6.97 -5.26
N ARG A 76 6.83 6.07 -5.01
CA ARG A 76 6.65 4.83 -5.79
C ARG A 76 6.32 5.12 -7.25
N ILE A 77 5.33 5.97 -7.49
CA ILE A 77 4.85 6.33 -8.83
C ILE A 77 5.95 6.97 -9.66
N ARG A 78 6.78 7.84 -9.07
CA ARG A 78 7.94 8.43 -9.77
C ARG A 78 8.93 7.36 -10.27
N ARG A 79 9.08 6.25 -9.55
CA ARG A 79 9.97 5.14 -9.94
C ARG A 79 9.29 4.15 -10.89
N ASN A 80 8.01 3.88 -10.68
CA ASN A 80 7.23 2.99 -11.53
C ASN A 80 5.79 3.54 -11.66
N PRO A 81 5.49 4.32 -12.72
CA PRO A 81 4.19 4.94 -12.89
C PRO A 81 3.10 3.98 -13.38
N LYS A 82 3.49 2.79 -13.87
CA LYS A 82 2.59 1.83 -14.53
C LYS A 82 1.93 0.84 -13.57
N VAL A 83 1.91 1.14 -12.26
CA VAL A 83 1.28 0.24 -11.29
C VAL A 83 -0.03 0.83 -10.79
N ALA A 84 -1.15 0.28 -11.26
CA ALA A 84 -2.49 0.74 -10.89
C ALA A 84 -2.71 0.81 -9.38
N ILE A 85 -2.18 -0.15 -8.61
CA ILE A 85 -2.42 -0.19 -7.15
C ILE A 85 -2.00 1.11 -6.46
N SER A 86 -0.92 1.79 -6.87
CA SER A 86 -0.55 3.04 -6.21
C SER A 86 -1.52 4.18 -6.49
N TRP A 87 -2.08 4.22 -7.69
CA TRP A 87 -3.09 5.18 -8.09
C TRP A 87 -4.42 4.91 -7.36
N ILE A 88 -4.78 3.64 -7.16
CA ILE A 88 -5.93 3.23 -6.35
C ILE A 88 -5.78 3.71 -4.91
N TYR A 89 -4.63 3.46 -4.28
CA TYR A 89 -4.39 3.92 -2.91
C TYR A 89 -4.41 5.45 -2.80
N LEU A 90 -3.88 6.19 -3.78
CA LEU A 90 -4.00 7.64 -3.81
C LEU A 90 -5.47 8.08 -3.92
N SER A 91 -6.24 7.44 -4.79
CA SER A 91 -7.66 7.74 -4.97
C SER A 91 -8.44 7.57 -3.67
N ILE A 92 -8.22 6.45 -2.97
CA ILE A 92 -8.77 6.17 -1.65
C ILE A 92 -8.41 7.27 -0.66
N ILE A 93 -7.12 7.59 -0.53
CA ILE A 93 -6.65 8.57 0.46
C ILE A 93 -7.22 9.95 0.17
N PHE A 94 -7.24 10.37 -1.09
CA PHE A 94 -7.85 11.65 -1.46
C PHE A 94 -9.34 11.69 -1.18
N GLY A 95 -10.06 10.58 -1.41
CA GLY A 95 -11.47 10.46 -1.05
C GLY A 95 -11.72 10.64 0.45
N ILE A 96 -10.92 9.97 1.30
CA ILE A 96 -10.97 10.12 2.76
C ILE A 96 -10.70 11.56 3.20
N LEU A 97 -9.77 12.25 2.53
CA LEU A 97 -9.44 13.65 2.80
C LEU A 97 -10.45 14.65 2.20
N GLY A 98 -11.51 14.20 1.53
CA GLY A 98 -12.47 15.06 0.86
C GLY A 98 -11.95 15.75 -0.42
N LYS A 99 -10.77 15.34 -0.91
CA LYS A 99 -10.13 15.85 -2.13
C LYS A 99 -10.67 15.12 -3.37
N ILE A 100 -11.94 15.39 -3.67
CA ILE A 100 -12.73 14.59 -4.62
C ILE A 100 -12.16 14.63 -6.03
N ASN A 101 -11.68 15.78 -6.49
CA ASN A 101 -11.11 15.92 -7.84
C ASN A 101 -9.82 15.11 -7.98
N GLU A 102 -8.91 15.22 -7.02
CA GLU A 102 -7.66 14.45 -7.00
C GLU A 102 -7.93 12.95 -6.88
N SER A 103 -8.96 12.56 -6.12
CA SER A 103 -9.40 11.18 -6.02
C SER A 103 -9.84 10.61 -7.37
N LYS A 104 -10.68 11.34 -8.11
CA LYS A 104 -11.13 10.96 -9.47
C LYS A 104 -9.98 10.89 -10.46
N VAL A 105 -9.10 11.89 -10.48
CA VAL A 105 -7.91 11.88 -11.35
C VAL A 105 -7.03 10.66 -11.07
N ALA A 106 -6.81 10.32 -9.80
CA ALA A 106 -6.04 9.13 -9.43
C ALA A 106 -6.75 7.84 -9.85
N TRP A 107 -8.08 7.78 -9.73
CA TRP A 107 -8.87 6.64 -10.19
C TRP A 107 -8.80 6.46 -11.70
N ASP A 108 -8.96 7.53 -12.48
CA ASP A 108 -8.88 7.50 -13.94
C ASP A 108 -7.49 7.02 -14.39
N ARG A 109 -6.43 7.41 -13.67
CA ARG A 109 -5.08 6.89 -13.90
C ARG A 109 -4.97 5.39 -13.60
N ALA A 110 -5.63 4.90 -12.55
CA ALA A 110 -5.69 3.47 -12.28
C ALA A 110 -6.43 2.71 -13.39
N LEU A 111 -7.58 3.25 -13.85
CA LEU A 111 -8.39 2.69 -14.93
C LEU A 111 -7.65 2.64 -16.27
N ALA A 112 -6.84 3.65 -16.57
CA ALA A 112 -6.01 3.67 -17.77
C ALA A 112 -4.91 2.59 -17.78
N LEU A 113 -4.55 2.06 -16.60
CA LEU A 113 -3.55 1.00 -16.45
C LEU A 113 -4.18 -0.40 -16.34
N HIS A 114 -5.39 -0.49 -15.79
CA HIS A 114 -6.15 -1.73 -15.62
C HIS A 114 -7.65 -1.42 -15.72
N ASN A 115 -8.44 -2.26 -16.39
CA ASN A 115 -9.87 -2.00 -16.53
C ASN A 115 -10.62 -2.10 -15.19
N LYS A 116 -11.85 -1.56 -15.14
CA LYS A 116 -12.69 -1.50 -13.93
C LYS A 116 -12.93 -2.88 -13.29
N VAL A 117 -13.17 -3.92 -14.11
CA VAL A 117 -13.47 -5.29 -13.65
C VAL A 117 -12.28 -5.88 -12.88
N ASP A 118 -11.06 -5.70 -13.42
CA ASP A 118 -9.83 -6.18 -12.79
C ASP A 118 -9.56 -5.45 -11.46
N LEU A 119 -9.79 -4.13 -11.42
CA LEU A 119 -9.58 -3.34 -10.21
C LEU A 119 -10.54 -3.73 -9.09
N ARG A 120 -11.82 -4.00 -9.43
CA ARG A 120 -12.80 -4.51 -8.48
C ARG A 120 -12.31 -5.80 -7.83
N SER A 121 -11.91 -6.78 -8.66
CA SER A 121 -11.38 -8.06 -8.18
C SER A 121 -10.14 -7.88 -7.29
N LEU A 122 -9.23 -6.97 -7.69
CA LEU A 122 -8.02 -6.66 -6.91
C LEU A 122 -8.36 -6.08 -5.54
N LEU A 123 -9.33 -5.15 -5.48
CA LEU A 123 -9.77 -4.52 -4.25
C LEU A 123 -10.43 -5.55 -3.31
N THR A 124 -11.39 -6.34 -3.80
CA THR A 124 -12.10 -7.33 -2.98
C THR A 124 -11.21 -8.45 -2.43
N ASN A 125 -10.06 -8.67 -3.05
CA ASN A 125 -9.11 -9.72 -2.68
C ASN A 125 -7.85 -9.18 -1.96
N LEU A 126 -7.85 -7.94 -1.47
CA LEU A 126 -6.71 -7.42 -0.72
C LEU A 126 -6.50 -8.25 0.57
N PRO A 127 -5.25 -8.66 0.90
CA PRO A 127 -4.99 -9.62 1.96
C PRO A 127 -5.01 -8.99 3.37
N PHE A 128 -5.85 -7.99 3.62
CA PHE A 128 -5.97 -7.38 4.94
C PHE A 128 -6.62 -8.36 5.91
N LYS A 129 -5.99 -8.55 7.07
CA LYS A 129 -6.51 -9.44 8.11
C LYS A 129 -7.77 -8.88 8.77
N ASP A 130 -7.80 -7.56 8.97
CA ASP A 130 -8.95 -6.86 9.55
C ASP A 130 -9.77 -6.20 8.43
N PRO A 131 -11.05 -6.60 8.23
CA PRO A 131 -11.95 -5.97 7.28
C PRO A 131 -12.19 -4.47 7.53
N HIS A 132 -11.98 -3.95 8.74
CA HIS A 132 -12.09 -2.52 9.00
C HIS A 132 -11.00 -1.71 8.26
N HIS A 133 -9.81 -2.29 8.08
CA HIS A 133 -8.78 -1.71 7.21
C HIS A 133 -9.17 -1.77 5.71
N PHE A 134 -10.13 -2.63 5.34
CA PHE A 134 -10.72 -2.70 4.01
C PHE A 134 -11.92 -1.73 3.83
N ASN A 135 -12.66 -1.43 4.90
CA ASN A 135 -13.75 -0.46 4.86
C ASN A 135 -13.26 0.97 4.57
N THR A 136 -12.04 1.32 4.99
CA THR A 136 -11.40 2.61 4.71
C THR A 136 -11.14 2.85 3.21
N PRO A 137 -10.62 1.86 2.45
CA PRO A 137 -10.62 1.86 0.98
C PRO A 137 -11.96 2.14 0.31
N VAL A 138 -12.99 1.37 0.65
CA VAL A 138 -14.30 1.48 0.00
C VAL A 138 -14.95 2.83 0.34
N SER A 139 -14.90 3.26 1.60
CA SER A 139 -15.48 4.52 2.02
C SER A 139 -14.83 5.72 1.32
N GLY A 140 -13.50 5.71 1.13
CA GLY A 140 -12.81 6.76 0.40
C GLY A 140 -13.29 6.92 -1.05
N LEU A 141 -13.42 5.81 -1.78
CA LEU A 141 -13.93 5.84 -3.17
C LEU A 141 -15.40 6.27 -3.22
N SER A 142 -16.23 5.74 -2.33
CA SER A 142 -17.64 6.13 -2.22
C SER A 142 -17.81 7.62 -1.90
N SER A 143 -16.99 8.18 -1.02
CA SER A 143 -16.99 9.63 -0.72
C SER A 143 -16.64 10.49 -1.94
N ALA A 144 -15.93 9.94 -2.92
CA ALA A 144 -15.63 10.61 -4.19
C ALA A 144 -16.67 10.35 -5.30
N ASN A 145 -17.78 9.70 -4.98
CA ASN A 145 -18.76 9.20 -5.96
C ASN A 145 -18.11 8.31 -7.04
N ILE A 146 -17.06 7.58 -6.66
CA ILE A 146 -16.45 6.57 -7.51
C ILE A 146 -17.13 5.25 -7.18
N ASP A 147 -17.93 4.79 -8.14
CA ASP A 147 -18.65 3.54 -8.00
C ASP A 147 -17.79 2.35 -8.44
N ILE A 148 -17.63 1.40 -7.53
CA ILE A 148 -16.90 0.15 -7.72
C ILE A 148 -17.83 -1.02 -8.14
N GLU A 149 -19.14 -0.78 -8.34
CA GLU A 149 -20.10 -1.76 -8.90
C GLU A 149 -19.68 -2.32 -10.26
#